data_AF-A0A4Z1D753-F1
#
_entry.id   AF-A0A4Z1D753-F1
#
_cell.length_a   1.000
_cell.length_b   1.000
_cell.length_c   1.000
_cell.angle_alpha   90.00
_cell.angle_beta   90.00
_cell.angle_gamma   90.00
#
_symmetry.space_group_name_H-M   'P 1'
#
loop_
_entity.id
_entity.type
_entity.pdbx_description
1 polymer ?
#
loop_
_entity_poly.entity_id
_entity_poly.type
_entity_poly.pdbx_seq_one_letter_code
_entity_poly.pdbx_strand_id
1 'polypeptide(L)'
;MTATIDGAALLNEVEAFHRRFNVFPSEAAYVAVALWDAHAHLLDCFDSTPRIAFLSPEPGSGKTRALEIVETLVPQPMTAVNASAAALFRSVSSGNGKPTILFDEIDTVFGPKAGDNEELRGFLNAGHRRTGVTYRCIGDGGQQTVQAFPSYCAVAVAGLGSLPDTILSRSVIIRMRRRARNEQVEPFRARVHEAEGHKLRDRLSAWAEHARGFVMGAWPDMPDGVTDRPADVWEPLLAIADAVGGTWPERARAACVTLVTASRANDKGSVGVRLLTDLRDHVMTGIDRLPTVAILDRLNSMDDAPWADMGGKPLDNRRLSKMLAEYMTADNEPIASRNIKTGASVLKGYYAADLHDAWQRYCPPPPESPLPPLPGAENLV
;
A
#
# COMPACT_ATOMS: atom_id res chain seq x y z
N MET A 1 -41.98 -10.27 -1.80
CA MET A 1 -41.26 -9.01 -2.10
C MET A 1 -40.28 -8.80 -0.95
N THR A 2 -39.01 -9.14 -1.14
CA THR A 2 -37.96 -8.76 -0.19
C THR A 2 -37.87 -7.23 -0.17
N ALA A 3 -37.89 -6.64 1.02
CA ALA A 3 -37.75 -5.18 1.13
C ALA A 3 -36.41 -4.76 0.54
N THR A 4 -36.41 -3.78 -0.35
CA THR A 4 -35.20 -3.16 -0.90
C THR A 4 -34.37 -2.60 0.26
N ILE A 5 -33.13 -3.09 0.41
CA ILE A 5 -32.20 -2.62 1.44
C ILE A 5 -31.61 -1.28 0.97
N ASP A 6 -31.78 -0.24 1.77
CA ASP A 6 -31.09 1.03 1.57
C ASP A 6 -29.59 0.86 1.86
N GLY A 7 -28.79 0.81 0.80
CA GLY A 7 -27.35 0.61 0.90
C GLY A 7 -26.64 1.75 1.62
N ALA A 8 -27.10 3.00 1.45
CA ALA A 8 -26.44 4.16 2.04
C ALA A 8 -26.65 4.19 3.55
N ALA A 9 -27.87 3.89 4.01
CA ALA A 9 -28.17 3.71 5.42
C ALA A 9 -27.36 2.53 6.01
N LEU A 10 -27.29 1.39 5.30
CA LEU A 10 -26.53 0.23 5.76
C LEU A 10 -25.03 0.54 5.92
N LEU A 11 -24.39 1.20 4.94
CA LEU A 11 -22.98 1.56 5.10
C LEU A 11 -22.76 2.61 6.20
N ASN A 12 -23.71 3.50 6.45
CA ASN A 12 -23.62 4.40 7.62
C ASN A 12 -23.63 3.62 8.94
N GLU A 13 -24.43 2.54 9.03
CA GLU A 13 -24.44 1.66 10.21
C GLU A 13 -23.12 0.88 10.36
N VAL A 14 -22.57 0.37 9.26
CA VAL A 14 -21.25 -0.30 9.24
C VAL A 14 -20.14 0.65 9.69
N GLU A 15 -20.13 1.87 9.15
CA GLU A 15 -19.19 2.91 9.54
C GLU A 15 -19.32 3.28 11.03
N ALA A 16 -20.56 3.44 11.51
CA ALA A 16 -20.84 3.70 12.92
C ALA A 16 -20.33 2.55 13.81
N PHE A 17 -20.49 1.30 13.38
CA PHE A 17 -19.96 0.14 14.08
C PHE A 17 -18.42 0.19 14.18
N HIS A 18 -17.72 0.56 13.10
CA HIS A 18 -16.28 0.81 13.18
C HIS A 18 -15.93 1.92 14.16
N ARG A 19 -16.62 3.07 14.10
CA ARG A 19 -16.36 4.23 14.98
C ARG A 19 -16.55 3.91 16.46
N ARG A 20 -17.46 3.01 16.80
CA ARG A 20 -17.68 2.59 18.19
C ARG A 20 -16.45 1.92 18.80
N PHE A 21 -15.69 1.15 18.03
CA PHE A 21 -14.59 0.32 18.55
C PHE A 21 -13.19 0.71 18.07
N ASN A 22 -13.10 1.48 16.97
CA ASN A 22 -11.86 1.89 16.33
C ASN A 22 -11.72 3.42 16.35
N VAL A 23 -10.47 3.87 16.50
CA VAL A 23 -10.06 5.25 16.22
C VAL A 23 -9.16 5.22 14.99
N PHE A 24 -9.73 5.47 13.82
CA PHE A 24 -8.95 5.58 12.59
C PHE A 24 -8.34 6.98 12.45
N PRO A 25 -7.22 7.12 11.71
CA PRO A 25 -6.46 8.37 11.65
C PRO A 25 -7.19 9.51 10.93
N SER A 26 -8.22 9.22 10.14
CA SER A 26 -8.97 10.19 9.34
C SER A 26 -10.36 9.68 8.97
N GLU A 27 -11.24 10.60 8.57
CA GLU A 27 -12.56 10.29 8.00
C GLU A 27 -12.45 9.41 6.74
N ALA A 28 -11.44 9.67 5.91
CA ALA A 28 -11.14 8.89 4.72
C ALA A 28 -10.89 7.40 5.05
N ALA A 29 -10.26 7.10 6.19
CA ALA A 29 -10.01 5.73 6.61
C ALA A 29 -11.30 5.00 6.99
N TYR A 30 -12.26 5.65 7.65
CA TYR A 30 -13.57 5.05 7.95
C TYR A 30 -14.33 4.72 6.67
N VAL A 31 -14.36 5.64 5.70
CA VAL A 31 -14.99 5.44 4.39
C VAL A 31 -14.37 4.25 3.67
N ALA A 32 -13.04 4.20 3.61
CA ALA A 32 -12.35 3.15 2.90
C ALA A 32 -12.56 1.76 3.52
N VAL A 33 -12.54 1.66 4.85
CA VAL A 33 -12.78 0.39 5.57
C VAL A 33 -14.22 -0.09 5.36
N ALA A 34 -15.21 0.79 5.54
CA ALA A 34 -16.62 0.42 5.36
C ALA A 34 -16.93 -0.05 3.92
N LEU A 35 -16.36 0.63 2.91
CA LEU A 35 -16.47 0.19 1.51
C LEU A 35 -15.73 -1.14 1.28
N TRP A 36 -14.60 -1.35 1.94
CA TRP A 36 -13.83 -2.59 1.83
C TRP A 36 -14.58 -3.79 2.39
N ASP A 37 -15.30 -3.62 3.51
CA ASP A 37 -16.16 -4.66 4.08
C ASP A 37 -17.27 -5.07 3.11
N ALA A 38 -17.96 -4.08 2.49
CA ALA A 38 -18.95 -4.34 1.46
C ALA A 38 -18.33 -5.00 0.20
N HIS A 39 -17.13 -4.59 -0.18
CA HIS A 39 -16.39 -5.18 -1.30
C HIS A 39 -16.14 -6.69 -1.10
N ALA A 40 -15.87 -7.14 0.13
CA ALA A 40 -15.64 -8.56 0.38
C ALA A 40 -16.85 -9.44 0.01
N HIS A 41 -18.08 -8.89 0.07
CA HIS A 41 -19.32 -9.57 -0.38
C HIS A 41 -19.54 -9.53 -1.90
N LEU A 42 -18.83 -8.65 -2.61
CA LEU A 42 -18.96 -8.41 -4.04
C LEU A 42 -17.72 -8.84 -4.84
N LEU A 43 -16.81 -9.60 -4.23
CA LEU A 43 -15.51 -9.98 -4.80
C LEU A 43 -15.57 -10.56 -6.23
N ASP A 44 -16.64 -11.30 -6.54
CA ASP A 44 -16.86 -11.92 -7.86
C ASP A 44 -17.26 -10.92 -8.96
N CYS A 45 -17.56 -9.67 -8.62
CA CYS A 45 -17.92 -8.62 -9.58
C CYS A 45 -16.70 -7.94 -10.20
N PHE A 46 -15.51 -8.18 -9.66
CA PHE A 46 -14.29 -7.47 -10.02
C PHE A 46 -13.21 -8.43 -10.55
N ASP A 47 -12.39 -7.94 -11.47
CA ASP A 47 -11.22 -8.66 -11.96
C ASP A 47 -9.97 -8.44 -11.09
N SER A 48 -9.98 -7.37 -10.29
CA SER A 48 -8.97 -7.10 -9.27
C SER A 48 -9.60 -6.78 -7.92
N THR A 49 -8.87 -7.02 -6.84
CA THR A 49 -9.36 -6.85 -5.48
C THR A 49 -8.35 -6.06 -4.63
N PRO A 50 -8.77 -4.95 -3.99
CA PRO A 50 -7.91 -4.22 -3.08
C PRO A 50 -7.61 -5.05 -1.84
N ARG A 51 -6.35 -5.00 -1.40
CA ARG A 51 -6.02 -5.39 -0.02
C ARG A 51 -6.30 -4.20 0.91
N ILE A 52 -6.51 -4.46 2.19
CA ILE A 52 -6.49 -3.39 3.20
C ILE A 52 -5.40 -3.66 4.22
N ALA A 53 -4.59 -2.64 4.54
CA ALA A 53 -3.43 -2.77 5.40
C ALA A 53 -3.49 -1.80 6.58
N PHE A 54 -3.68 -2.33 7.78
CA PHE A 54 -3.60 -1.58 9.03
C PHE A 54 -2.15 -1.60 9.54
N LEU A 55 -1.44 -0.48 9.42
CA LEU A 55 -0.01 -0.42 9.73
C LEU A 55 0.31 0.65 10.77
N SER A 56 1.23 0.39 11.68
CA SER A 56 1.73 1.39 12.62
C SER A 56 3.21 1.16 12.96
N PRO A 57 3.96 2.21 13.35
CA PRO A 57 5.33 2.03 13.81
C PRO A 57 5.40 1.29 15.16
N GLU A 58 4.38 1.49 16.00
CA GLU A 58 4.38 1.02 17.40
C GLU A 58 3.22 0.07 17.69
N PRO A 59 3.34 -0.85 18.67
CA PRO A 59 2.24 -1.63 19.21
C PRO A 59 1.17 -0.76 19.89
N GLY A 60 -0.03 -1.31 20.10
CA GLY A 60 -1.11 -0.64 20.85
C GLY A 60 -1.88 0.44 20.09
N SER A 61 -1.76 0.48 18.75
CA SER A 61 -2.49 1.41 17.87
C SER A 61 -3.89 0.93 17.48
N GLY A 62 -4.30 -0.29 17.85
CA GLY A 62 -5.61 -0.84 17.53
C GLY A 62 -5.72 -1.59 16.19
N LYS A 63 -4.61 -2.02 15.59
CA LYS A 63 -4.61 -2.80 14.32
C LYS A 63 -5.37 -4.13 14.44
N THR A 64 -5.03 -4.94 15.44
CA THR A 64 -5.75 -6.19 15.76
C THR A 64 -7.23 -5.92 15.98
N ARG A 65 -7.57 -4.85 16.71
CA ARG A 65 -8.97 -4.45 16.92
C ARG A 65 -9.69 -4.17 15.60
N ALA A 66 -9.04 -3.47 14.66
CA ALA A 66 -9.63 -3.22 13.35
C ALA A 66 -9.93 -4.53 12.61
N LEU A 67 -9.01 -5.50 12.62
CA LEU A 67 -9.25 -6.83 12.05
C LEU A 67 -10.37 -7.59 12.74
N GLU A 68 -10.44 -7.58 14.07
CA GLU A 68 -11.52 -8.24 14.82
C GLU A 68 -12.90 -7.65 14.48
N ILE A 69 -13.00 -6.34 14.21
CA ILE A 69 -14.27 -5.75 13.76
C ILE A 69 -14.58 -6.17 12.31
N VAL A 70 -13.61 -6.09 11.41
CA VAL A 70 -13.73 -6.55 10.01
C VAL A 70 -14.18 -8.02 9.95
N GLU A 71 -13.62 -8.88 10.81
CA GLU A 71 -13.96 -10.31 10.92
C GLU A 71 -15.47 -10.53 11.09
N THR A 72 -16.15 -9.67 11.84
CA THR A 72 -17.59 -9.78 12.06
C THR A 72 -18.45 -9.30 10.88
N LEU A 73 -17.86 -8.57 9.93
CA LEU A 73 -18.56 -7.85 8.84
C LEU A 73 -18.39 -8.51 7.47
N VAL A 74 -17.37 -9.35 7.28
CA VAL A 74 -17.00 -9.96 6.00
C VAL A 74 -17.48 -11.41 5.84
N PRO A 75 -17.63 -11.93 4.60
CA PRO A 75 -18.00 -13.31 4.38
C PRO A 75 -16.82 -14.27 4.60
N GLN A 76 -17.10 -15.45 5.17
CA GLN A 76 -16.13 -16.55 5.34
C GLN A 76 -14.76 -16.07 5.90
N PRO A 77 -14.72 -15.38 7.06
CA PRO A 77 -13.48 -14.87 7.60
C PRO A 77 -12.53 -16.03 7.95
N MET A 78 -11.26 -15.87 7.59
CA MET A 78 -10.17 -16.77 7.95
C MET A 78 -9.09 -15.97 8.64
N THR A 79 -9.15 -15.92 9.97
CA THR A 79 -8.15 -15.25 10.79
C THR A 79 -6.87 -16.07 10.85
N ALA A 80 -5.76 -15.46 10.49
CA ALA A 80 -4.46 -16.09 10.37
C ALA A 80 -3.40 -15.26 11.09
N VAL A 81 -2.62 -15.92 11.96
CA VAL A 81 -1.40 -15.34 12.56
C VAL A 81 -0.16 -15.90 11.86
N ASN A 82 -0.15 -17.20 11.59
CA ASN A 82 0.95 -17.88 10.88
C ASN A 82 0.43 -19.05 10.04
N ALA A 83 -0.31 -18.74 8.97
CA ALA A 83 -0.82 -19.74 8.04
C ALA A 83 0.23 -20.09 6.97
N SER A 84 0.47 -21.39 6.78
CA SER A 84 1.36 -21.84 5.68
C SER A 84 0.73 -21.56 4.32
N ALA A 85 1.57 -21.31 3.30
CA ALA A 85 1.09 -21.09 1.94
C ALA A 85 0.18 -22.24 1.45
N ALA A 86 0.53 -23.49 1.79
CA ALA A 86 -0.27 -24.67 1.47
C ALA A 86 -1.68 -24.66 2.12
N ALA A 87 -1.82 -24.17 3.36
CA ALA A 87 -3.11 -24.03 4.00
C ALA A 87 -3.97 -22.98 3.29
N LEU A 88 -3.37 -21.86 2.90
CA LEU A 88 -4.05 -20.77 2.19
C LEU A 88 -4.51 -21.21 0.81
N PHE A 89 -3.63 -21.85 0.01
CA PHE A 89 -3.99 -22.36 -1.30
C PHE A 89 -5.18 -23.34 -1.23
N ARG A 90 -5.18 -24.23 -0.23
CA ARG A 90 -6.30 -25.17 -0.04
C ARG A 90 -7.58 -24.48 0.41
N SER A 91 -7.49 -23.44 1.25
CA SER A 91 -8.66 -22.69 1.71
C SER A 91 -9.39 -22.02 0.53
N VAL A 92 -8.65 -21.38 -0.37
CA VAL A 92 -9.21 -20.71 -1.56
C VAL A 92 -9.77 -21.74 -2.56
N SER A 93 -9.15 -22.91 -2.66
CA SER A 93 -9.60 -23.99 -3.56
C SER A 93 -10.74 -24.87 -3.01
N SER A 94 -11.16 -24.69 -1.75
CA SER A 94 -12.02 -25.64 -1.03
C SER A 94 -13.46 -25.76 -1.55
N GLY A 95 -13.87 -24.93 -2.52
CA GLY A 95 -15.22 -24.96 -3.11
C GLY A 95 -16.33 -24.38 -2.23
N ASN A 96 -16.07 -24.09 -0.96
CA ASN A 96 -17.04 -23.56 0.02
C ASN A 96 -17.25 -22.03 -0.05
N GLY A 97 -16.91 -21.41 -1.19
CA GLY A 97 -16.78 -19.96 -1.32
C GLY A 97 -15.34 -19.48 -1.08
N LYS A 98 -15.05 -18.25 -1.51
CA LYS A 98 -13.72 -17.65 -1.34
C LYS A 98 -13.60 -17.10 0.08
N PRO A 99 -12.55 -17.44 0.84
CA PRO A 99 -12.36 -16.90 2.18
C PRO A 99 -11.99 -15.41 2.13
N THR A 100 -12.32 -14.69 3.20
CA THR A 100 -11.71 -13.38 3.49
C THR A 100 -10.58 -13.59 4.48
N ILE A 101 -9.33 -13.49 4.02
CA ILE A 101 -8.17 -13.79 4.86
C ILE A 101 -7.78 -12.56 5.68
N LEU A 102 -7.67 -12.72 6.99
CA LEU A 102 -7.34 -11.65 7.93
C LEU A 102 -6.01 -11.99 8.61
N PHE A 103 -4.92 -11.39 8.14
CA PHE A 103 -3.59 -11.62 8.71
C PHE A 103 -3.27 -10.64 9.82
N ASP A 104 -3.21 -11.10 11.07
CA ASP A 104 -2.63 -10.32 12.15
C ASP A 104 -1.13 -10.60 12.30
N GLU A 105 -0.40 -9.63 12.85
CA GLU A 105 1.05 -9.69 13.05
C GLU A 105 1.84 -10.06 11.78
N ILE A 106 1.41 -9.54 10.62
CA ILE A 106 2.04 -9.86 9.32
C ILE A 106 3.51 -9.42 9.24
N ASP A 107 3.97 -8.55 10.14
CA ASP A 107 5.38 -8.20 10.29
C ASP A 107 6.24 -9.35 10.84
N THR A 108 5.64 -10.37 11.46
CA THR A 108 6.35 -11.62 11.79
C THR A 108 6.68 -12.43 10.53
N VAL A 109 5.94 -12.22 9.44
CA VAL A 109 6.10 -12.88 8.15
C VAL A 109 6.98 -12.07 7.20
N PHE A 110 6.81 -10.74 7.14
CA PHE A 110 7.54 -9.89 6.18
C PHE A 110 8.43 -8.81 6.80
N GLY A 111 8.56 -8.78 8.12
CA GLY A 111 9.37 -7.79 8.81
C GLY A 111 10.88 -8.03 8.63
N PRO A 112 11.72 -7.07 9.05
CA PRO A 112 13.17 -7.12 8.83
C PRO A 112 13.89 -8.33 9.45
N LYS A 113 13.27 -8.96 10.45
CA LYS A 113 13.78 -10.15 11.15
C LYS A 113 13.14 -11.46 10.66
N ALA A 114 12.18 -11.39 9.74
CA ALA A 114 11.53 -12.55 9.18
C ALA A 114 12.44 -13.25 8.15
N GLY A 115 12.27 -14.56 7.99
CA GLY A 115 12.91 -15.31 6.92
C GLY A 115 12.31 -14.97 5.55
N ASP A 116 12.88 -15.57 4.50
CA ASP A 116 12.33 -15.40 3.14
C ASP A 116 10.99 -16.15 3.02
N ASN A 117 9.90 -15.40 2.84
CA ASN A 117 8.53 -15.91 2.73
C ASN A 117 7.98 -15.72 1.31
N GLU A 118 8.80 -16.07 0.31
CA GLU A 118 8.51 -15.83 -1.10
C GLU A 118 7.21 -16.48 -1.58
N GLU A 119 6.89 -17.68 -1.07
CA GLU A 119 5.64 -18.36 -1.45
C GLU A 119 4.39 -17.59 -1.02
N LEU A 120 4.39 -17.07 0.20
CA LEU A 120 3.27 -16.30 0.72
C LEU A 120 3.19 -14.93 0.03
N ARG A 121 4.34 -14.29 -0.23
CA ARG A 121 4.40 -13.07 -1.04
C ARG A 121 3.82 -13.31 -2.44
N GLY A 122 4.19 -14.42 -3.08
CA GLY A 122 3.66 -14.85 -4.38
C GLY A 122 2.16 -15.06 -4.35
N PHE A 123 1.63 -15.75 -3.33
CA PHE A 123 0.18 -15.93 -3.15
C PHE A 123 -0.56 -14.59 -3.02
N LEU A 124 -0.08 -13.69 -2.15
CA LEU A 124 -0.70 -12.38 -1.93
C LEU A 124 -0.66 -11.50 -3.20
N ASN A 125 0.48 -11.52 -3.89
CA ASN A 125 0.68 -10.80 -5.15
C ASN A 125 -0.14 -11.37 -6.29
N ALA A 126 -0.30 -12.70 -6.43
CA ALA A 126 -1.13 -13.29 -7.46
C ALA A 126 -2.62 -13.08 -7.17
N GLY A 127 -3.02 -13.23 -5.91
CA GLY A 127 -4.39 -13.22 -5.46
C GLY A 127 -5.12 -11.88 -5.53
N HIS A 128 -4.47 -10.80 -5.95
CA HIS A 128 -5.16 -9.54 -6.22
C HIS A 128 -5.90 -9.55 -7.57
N ARG A 129 -5.60 -10.50 -8.47
CA ARG A 129 -6.27 -10.65 -9.77
C ARG A 129 -7.06 -11.95 -9.83
N ARG A 130 -8.22 -11.90 -10.47
CA ARG A 130 -9.13 -13.05 -10.60
C ARG A 130 -8.51 -14.24 -11.34
N THR A 131 -7.62 -13.97 -12.29
CA THR A 131 -6.84 -14.97 -13.03
C THR A 131 -5.60 -15.47 -12.27
N GLY A 132 -5.32 -14.93 -11.08
CA GLY A 132 -4.16 -15.27 -10.27
C GLY A 132 -4.20 -16.70 -9.77
N VAL A 133 -3.31 -17.53 -10.32
CA VAL A 133 -3.09 -18.92 -9.90
C VAL A 133 -1.64 -19.13 -9.52
N THR A 134 -1.41 -20.06 -8.61
CA THR A 134 -0.09 -20.55 -8.24
C THR A 134 -0.01 -22.03 -8.58
N TYR A 135 1.01 -22.44 -9.33
CA TYR A 135 1.23 -23.84 -9.66
C TYR A 135 2.04 -24.54 -8.57
N ARG A 136 1.61 -25.76 -8.20
CA ARG A 136 2.31 -26.63 -7.25
C ARG A 136 2.31 -28.07 -7.78
N CYS A 137 3.42 -28.77 -7.57
CA CYS A 137 3.45 -30.22 -7.75
C CYS A 137 2.74 -30.88 -6.56
N ILE A 138 1.82 -31.79 -6.85
CA ILE A 138 1.15 -32.62 -5.86
C ILE A 138 1.30 -34.09 -6.26
N GLY A 139 1.55 -34.93 -5.27
CA GLY A 139 1.60 -36.37 -5.39
C GLY A 139 2.60 -36.97 -4.39
N ASP A 140 2.41 -38.24 -4.07
CA ASP A 140 3.37 -39.02 -3.29
C ASP A 140 4.22 -39.90 -4.21
N GLY A 141 5.55 -39.88 -4.02
CA GLY A 141 6.47 -40.70 -4.80
C GLY A 141 6.58 -40.29 -6.28
N GLY A 142 6.57 -41.29 -7.18
CA GLY A 142 6.87 -41.13 -8.61
C GLY A 142 5.74 -40.57 -9.50
N GLN A 143 4.57 -40.26 -8.94
CA GLN A 143 3.43 -39.70 -9.67
C GLN A 143 3.21 -38.24 -9.23
N GLN A 144 4.09 -37.34 -9.67
CA GLN A 144 3.95 -35.90 -9.44
C GLN A 144 3.12 -35.27 -10.56
N THR A 145 2.06 -34.55 -10.21
CA THR A 145 1.25 -33.79 -11.17
C THR A 145 1.28 -32.31 -10.83
N VAL A 146 1.33 -31.46 -11.85
CA VAL A 146 1.27 -30.01 -11.68
C VAL A 146 -0.19 -29.60 -11.57
N GLN A 147 -0.57 -28.98 -10.45
CA GLN A 147 -1.92 -28.46 -10.22
C GLN A 147 -1.90 -26.95 -10.05
N ALA A 148 -2.88 -26.28 -10.66
CA ALA A 148 -3.14 -24.86 -10.46
C ALA A 148 -3.98 -24.64 -9.19
N PHE A 149 -3.52 -23.76 -8.32
CA PHE A 149 -4.26 -23.29 -7.14
C PHE A 149 -4.69 -21.84 -7.32
N PRO A 150 -6.00 -21.53 -7.37
CA PRO A 150 -6.47 -20.14 -7.33
C PRO A 150 -5.98 -19.42 -6.07
N SER A 151 -5.62 -18.16 -6.23
CA SER A 151 -5.17 -17.30 -5.13
C SER A 151 -6.11 -16.10 -4.90
N TYR A 152 -7.10 -15.89 -5.77
CA TYR A 152 -8.01 -14.76 -5.72
C TYR A 152 -8.96 -14.84 -4.51
N CYS A 153 -8.82 -13.89 -3.60
CA CYS A 153 -9.58 -13.78 -2.34
C CYS A 153 -9.45 -12.35 -1.80
N ALA A 154 -10.35 -11.92 -0.91
CA ALA A 154 -10.17 -10.67 -0.18
C ALA A 154 -9.12 -10.87 0.94
N VAL A 155 -8.23 -9.88 1.15
CA VAL A 155 -7.20 -9.96 2.19
C VAL A 155 -7.10 -8.64 2.96
N ALA A 156 -7.21 -8.73 4.27
CA ALA A 156 -6.84 -7.66 5.20
C ALA A 156 -5.59 -8.07 5.98
N VAL A 157 -4.69 -7.12 6.24
CA VAL A 157 -3.45 -7.35 6.97
C VAL A 157 -3.26 -6.31 8.07
N ALA A 158 -2.70 -6.73 9.20
CA ALA A 158 -2.28 -5.88 10.30
C ALA A 158 -0.84 -6.18 10.69
N GLY A 159 -0.01 -5.14 10.80
CA GLY A 159 1.39 -5.34 11.20
C GLY A 159 2.14 -4.06 11.57
N LEU A 160 3.33 -4.25 12.11
CA LEU A 160 4.27 -3.19 12.44
C LEU A 160 5.09 -2.74 11.23
N GLY A 161 5.39 -1.45 11.16
CA GLY A 161 6.30 -0.88 10.16
C GLY A 161 5.72 -0.85 8.74
N SER A 162 6.42 -1.49 7.80
CA SER A 162 6.05 -1.54 6.38
C SER A 162 5.97 -2.97 5.87
N LEU A 163 5.14 -3.15 4.84
CA LEU A 163 5.07 -4.38 4.06
C LEU A 163 5.95 -4.26 2.81
N PRO A 164 6.22 -5.38 2.12
CA PRO A 164 6.81 -5.35 0.78
C PRO A 164 6.03 -4.44 -0.16
N ASP A 165 6.73 -3.66 -0.99
CA ASP A 165 6.11 -2.68 -1.90
C ASP A 165 5.10 -3.33 -2.86
N THR A 166 5.34 -4.57 -3.27
CA THR A 166 4.41 -5.32 -4.11
C THR A 166 3.04 -5.55 -3.45
N ILE A 167 2.99 -5.63 -2.12
CA ILE A 167 1.74 -5.74 -1.37
C ILE A 167 1.18 -4.34 -1.12
N LEU A 168 2.00 -3.38 -0.70
CA LEU A 168 1.58 -2.01 -0.41
C LEU A 168 0.93 -1.31 -1.61
N SER A 169 1.53 -1.43 -2.79
CA SER A 169 1.01 -0.83 -4.02
C SER A 169 -0.33 -1.42 -4.49
N ARG A 170 -0.79 -2.52 -3.88
CA ARG A 170 -2.09 -3.16 -4.11
C ARG A 170 -3.04 -3.04 -2.91
N SER A 171 -2.67 -2.20 -1.94
CA SER A 171 -3.38 -2.06 -0.67
C SER A 171 -3.92 -0.64 -0.50
N VAL A 172 -5.11 -0.54 0.09
CA VAL A 172 -5.52 0.66 0.81
C VAL A 172 -4.82 0.67 2.16
N ILE A 173 -3.94 1.65 2.39
CA ILE A 173 -3.10 1.70 3.58
C ILE A 173 -3.73 2.61 4.64
N ILE A 174 -4.07 2.02 5.78
CA ILE A 174 -4.55 2.74 6.97
C ILE A 174 -3.41 2.85 7.97
N ARG A 175 -2.79 4.03 8.06
CA ARG A 175 -1.68 4.30 8.99
C ARG A 175 -2.22 4.61 10.39
N MET A 176 -2.32 3.56 11.19
CA MET A 176 -2.85 3.59 12.54
C MET A 176 -1.91 4.34 13.50
N ARG A 177 -2.48 5.12 14.42
CA ARG A 177 -1.76 5.82 15.49
C ARG A 177 -2.30 5.37 16.85
N ARG A 178 -1.48 5.49 17.90
CA ARG A 178 -1.99 5.29 19.26
C ARG A 178 -3.07 6.33 19.53
N ARG A 179 -4.15 5.88 20.17
CA ARG A 179 -5.26 6.72 20.59
C ARG A 179 -4.72 7.81 21.52
N ALA A 180 -5.13 9.05 21.29
CA ALA A 180 -4.87 10.13 22.21
C ALA A 180 -5.71 9.94 23.48
N ARG A 181 -5.31 10.58 24.59
CA ARG A 181 -5.98 10.43 25.90
C ARG A 181 -7.46 10.87 25.86
N ASN A 182 -7.82 11.74 24.92
CA ASN A 182 -9.17 12.26 24.70
C ASN A 182 -9.98 11.47 23.66
N GLU A 183 -9.35 10.52 22.94
CA GLU A 183 -10.05 9.66 21.98
C GLU A 183 -10.58 8.42 22.73
N GLN A 184 -11.87 8.43 23.05
CA GLN A 184 -12.54 7.30 23.71
C GLN A 184 -13.31 6.46 22.70
N VAL A 185 -13.25 5.14 22.89
CA VAL A 185 -14.03 4.15 22.15
C VAL A 185 -14.59 3.11 23.12
N GLU A 186 -15.67 2.47 22.71
CA GLU A 186 -16.28 1.39 23.46
C GLU A 186 -15.33 0.18 23.51
N PRO A 187 -15.17 -0.49 24.67
CA PRO A 187 -14.43 -1.74 24.74
C PRO A 187 -15.18 -2.87 24.00
N PHE A 188 -14.66 -3.30 22.86
CA PHE A 188 -15.23 -4.45 22.18
C PHE A 188 -15.03 -5.74 22.98
N ARG A 189 -16.10 -6.53 23.03
CA ARG A 189 -16.18 -7.85 23.66
C ARG A 189 -16.90 -8.80 22.70
N ALA A 190 -16.17 -9.81 22.20
CA ALA A 190 -16.66 -10.83 21.27
C ALA A 190 -18.07 -11.33 21.61
N ARG A 191 -18.23 -11.92 22.81
CA ARG A 191 -19.49 -12.46 23.34
C ARG A 191 -20.70 -11.50 23.38
N VAL A 192 -20.48 -10.18 23.30
CA VAL A 192 -21.53 -9.17 23.32
C VAL A 192 -21.80 -8.63 21.92
N HIS A 193 -20.75 -8.37 21.15
CA HIS A 193 -20.81 -7.54 19.95
C HIS A 193 -20.71 -8.32 18.64
N GLU A 194 -20.18 -9.55 18.64
CA GLU A 194 -20.09 -10.36 17.40
C GLU A 194 -21.47 -10.58 16.77
N ALA A 195 -22.48 -10.86 17.58
CA ALA A 195 -23.84 -11.04 17.09
C ALA A 195 -24.42 -9.76 16.46
N GLU A 196 -23.94 -8.58 16.87
CA GLU A 196 -24.31 -7.31 16.23
C GLU A 196 -23.60 -7.15 14.88
N GLY A 197 -22.29 -7.38 14.83
CA GLY A 197 -21.52 -7.35 13.58
C GLY A 197 -22.03 -8.37 12.55
N HIS A 198 -22.33 -9.60 12.97
CA HIS A 198 -22.90 -10.64 12.10
C HIS A 198 -24.25 -10.22 11.47
N LYS A 199 -25.09 -9.48 12.20
CA LYS A 199 -26.34 -8.95 11.62
C LYS A 199 -26.06 -7.93 10.50
N LEU A 200 -25.02 -7.11 10.66
CA LEU A 200 -24.58 -6.19 9.61
C LEU A 200 -23.99 -6.95 8.43
N ARG A 201 -23.17 -7.98 8.67
CA ARG A 201 -22.63 -8.88 7.63
C ARG A 201 -23.75 -9.52 6.81
N ASP A 202 -24.76 -10.08 7.47
CA ASP A 202 -25.85 -10.78 6.77
C ASP A 202 -26.69 -9.78 5.94
N ARG A 203 -26.85 -8.54 6.43
CA ARG A 203 -27.47 -7.45 5.65
C ARG A 203 -26.60 -6.98 4.48
N LEU A 204 -25.28 -6.91 4.65
CA LEU A 204 -24.33 -6.61 3.57
C LEU A 204 -24.39 -7.69 2.48
N SER A 205 -24.44 -8.98 2.87
CA SER A 205 -24.60 -10.09 1.93
C SER A 205 -25.91 -9.97 1.14
N ALA A 206 -27.04 -9.72 1.83
CA ALA A 206 -28.33 -9.56 1.16
C ALA A 206 -28.36 -8.33 0.24
N TRP A 207 -27.76 -7.21 0.66
CA TRP A 207 -27.63 -6.02 -0.19
C TRP A 207 -26.74 -6.30 -1.41
N ALA A 208 -25.63 -7.01 -1.23
CA ALA A 208 -24.68 -7.35 -2.30
C ALA A 208 -25.32 -8.21 -3.40
N GLU A 209 -26.24 -9.13 -3.06
CA GLU A 209 -27.00 -9.90 -4.04
C GLU A 209 -27.79 -9.01 -5.00
N HIS A 210 -28.39 -7.93 -4.49
CA HIS A 210 -29.11 -6.95 -5.29
C HIS A 210 -28.17 -5.98 -6.03
N ALA A 211 -27.11 -5.53 -5.36
CA ALA A 211 -26.15 -4.58 -5.90
C ALA A 211 -25.29 -5.16 -7.04
N ARG A 212 -25.11 -6.49 -7.10
CA ARG A 212 -24.29 -7.18 -8.11
C ARG A 212 -24.62 -6.74 -9.54
N GLY A 213 -25.90 -6.54 -9.87
CA GLY A 213 -26.31 -6.10 -11.22
C GLY A 213 -25.88 -4.68 -11.58
N PHE A 214 -25.67 -3.81 -10.59
CA PHE A 214 -25.21 -2.44 -10.77
C PHE A 214 -23.69 -2.32 -10.75
N VAL A 215 -23.02 -3.18 -9.99
CA VAL A 215 -21.57 -3.16 -9.78
C VAL A 215 -20.81 -3.93 -10.85
N MET A 216 -21.37 -5.04 -11.35
CA MET A 216 -20.71 -5.89 -12.33
C MET A 216 -20.51 -5.16 -13.65
N GLY A 217 -19.25 -4.94 -14.03
CA GLY A 217 -18.88 -4.20 -15.24
C GLY A 217 -19.03 -2.68 -15.13
N ALA A 218 -19.27 -2.15 -13.93
CA ALA A 218 -19.29 -0.72 -13.70
C ALA A 218 -17.89 -0.11 -13.88
N TRP A 219 -17.83 1.09 -14.45
CA TRP A 219 -16.61 1.86 -14.62
C TRP A 219 -16.77 3.23 -13.95
N PRO A 220 -16.44 3.35 -12.65
CA PRO A 220 -16.66 4.59 -11.90
C PRO A 220 -15.72 5.70 -12.37
N ASP A 221 -16.18 6.95 -12.26
CA ASP A 221 -15.33 8.11 -12.53
C ASP A 221 -14.22 8.22 -11.49
N MET A 222 -12.97 8.05 -11.94
CA MET A 222 -11.77 8.14 -11.12
C MET A 222 -11.40 9.60 -10.81
N PRO A 223 -10.94 9.92 -9.58
CA PRO A 223 -10.40 11.24 -9.28
C PRO A 223 -9.14 11.57 -10.09
N ASP A 224 -8.94 12.85 -10.39
CA ASP A 224 -7.78 13.35 -11.11
C ASP A 224 -6.46 12.93 -10.43
N GLY A 225 -5.51 12.43 -11.23
CA GLY A 225 -4.20 12.00 -10.75
C GLY A 225 -4.18 10.64 -10.02
N VAL A 226 -5.30 9.92 -9.96
CA VAL A 226 -5.37 8.52 -9.51
C VAL A 226 -5.33 7.61 -10.75
N THR A 227 -4.13 7.16 -11.10
CA THR A 227 -3.88 6.30 -12.28
C THR A 227 -3.22 4.99 -11.86
N ASP A 228 -3.11 4.03 -12.80
CA ASP A 228 -2.36 2.79 -12.65
C ASP A 228 -2.79 1.97 -11.42
N ARG A 229 -1.84 1.48 -10.60
CA ARG A 229 -2.14 0.63 -9.44
C ARG A 229 -3.09 1.29 -8.43
N PRO A 230 -2.93 2.58 -8.04
CA PRO A 230 -3.95 3.27 -7.27
C PRO A 230 -5.35 3.21 -7.86
N ALA A 231 -5.49 3.30 -9.19
CA ALA A 231 -6.79 3.18 -9.85
C ALA A 231 -7.35 1.76 -9.73
N ASP A 232 -6.54 0.74 -10.04
CA ASP A 232 -6.92 -0.68 -9.88
C ASP A 232 -7.40 -0.99 -8.45
N VAL A 233 -6.76 -0.41 -7.42
CA VAL A 233 -7.10 -0.60 -6.01
C VAL A 233 -8.42 0.09 -5.64
N TRP A 234 -8.66 1.30 -6.13
CA TRP A 234 -9.80 2.10 -5.72
C TRP A 234 -11.06 1.88 -6.58
N GLU A 235 -10.92 1.41 -7.81
CA GLU A 235 -12.04 1.16 -8.72
C GLU A 235 -13.14 0.30 -8.06
N PRO A 236 -12.86 -0.85 -7.40
CA PRO A 236 -13.90 -1.64 -6.76
C PRO A 236 -14.64 -0.88 -5.64
N LEU A 237 -13.92 -0.06 -4.87
CA LEU A 237 -14.50 0.69 -3.76
C LEU A 237 -15.38 1.85 -4.27
N LEU A 238 -14.95 2.51 -5.35
CA LEU A 238 -15.72 3.59 -5.98
C LEU A 238 -16.97 3.04 -6.69
N ALA A 239 -16.87 1.90 -7.36
CA ALA A 239 -18.03 1.24 -7.98
C ALA A 239 -19.10 0.87 -6.95
N ILE A 240 -18.67 0.41 -5.77
CA ILE A 240 -19.56 0.13 -4.64
C ILE A 240 -20.18 1.41 -4.09
N ALA A 241 -19.38 2.47 -3.92
CA ALA A 241 -19.89 3.75 -3.44
C ALA A 241 -20.97 4.32 -4.39
N ASP A 242 -20.75 4.23 -5.70
CA ASP A 242 -21.71 4.64 -6.73
C ASP A 242 -23.00 3.78 -6.69
N ALA A 243 -22.88 2.46 -6.50
CA ALA A 243 -24.03 1.56 -6.35
C ALA A 243 -24.81 1.75 -5.02
N VAL A 244 -24.12 2.17 -3.97
CA VAL A 244 -24.71 2.49 -2.67
C VAL A 244 -25.48 3.81 -2.73
N GLY A 245 -24.94 4.83 -3.41
CA GLY A 245 -25.55 6.15 -3.54
C GLY A 245 -25.52 6.99 -2.25
N GLY A 246 -26.45 7.94 -2.14
CA GLY A 246 -26.42 8.93 -1.06
C GLY A 246 -25.16 9.79 -1.11
N THR A 247 -24.50 10.00 0.03
CA THR A 247 -23.24 10.76 0.10
C THR A 247 -21.98 9.91 -0.14
N TRP A 248 -22.13 8.59 -0.29
CA TRP A 248 -20.98 7.68 -0.43
C TRP A 248 -20.13 7.94 -1.68
N PRO A 249 -20.70 8.21 -2.87
CA PRO A 249 -19.92 8.53 -4.08
C PRO A 249 -18.91 9.67 -3.89
N GLU A 250 -19.34 10.77 -3.25
CA GLU A 250 -18.51 11.94 -3.00
C GLU A 250 -17.46 11.66 -1.91
N ARG A 251 -17.90 11.06 -0.80
CA ARG A 251 -17.01 10.71 0.32
C ARG A 251 -15.93 9.72 -0.11
N ALA A 252 -16.25 8.76 -0.97
CA ALA A 252 -15.33 7.75 -1.47
C ALA A 252 -14.24 8.36 -2.37
N ARG A 253 -14.61 9.29 -3.26
CA ARG A 253 -13.64 10.02 -4.09
C ARG A 253 -12.72 10.91 -3.25
N ALA A 254 -13.27 11.62 -2.26
CA ALA A 254 -12.47 12.40 -1.31
C ALA A 254 -11.52 11.51 -0.49
N ALA A 255 -12.00 10.33 -0.05
CA ALA A 255 -11.18 9.35 0.67
C ALA A 255 -10.06 8.78 -0.20
N CYS A 256 -10.35 8.47 -1.46
CA CYS A 256 -9.40 8.01 -2.46
C CYS A 256 -8.23 8.99 -2.61
N VAL A 257 -8.54 10.26 -2.92
CA VAL A 257 -7.52 11.31 -3.08
C VAL A 257 -6.68 11.47 -1.81
N THR A 258 -7.34 11.49 -0.64
CA THR A 258 -6.67 11.66 0.66
C THR A 258 -5.68 10.53 0.94
N LEU A 259 -6.11 9.27 0.78
CA LEU A 259 -5.30 8.10 1.13
C LEU A 259 -4.23 7.80 0.08
N VAL A 260 -4.49 8.05 -1.21
CA VAL A 260 -3.48 7.93 -2.28
C VAL A 260 -2.42 9.03 -2.14
N THR A 261 -2.80 10.26 -1.80
CA THR A 261 -1.84 11.34 -1.56
C THR A 261 -0.99 11.04 -0.33
N ALA A 262 -1.62 10.56 0.76
CA ALA A 262 -0.91 10.17 1.97
C ALA A 262 0.05 8.98 1.75
N SER A 263 -0.30 8.03 0.87
CA SER A 263 0.60 6.92 0.55
C SER A 263 1.82 7.39 -0.23
N ARG A 264 1.67 8.32 -1.17
CA ARG A 264 2.78 8.96 -1.92
C ARG A 264 3.69 9.77 -1.01
N ALA A 265 3.14 10.55 -0.08
CA ALA A 265 3.93 11.37 0.85
C ALA A 265 4.74 10.52 1.85
N ASN A 266 4.24 9.32 2.17
CA ASN A 266 4.87 8.39 3.09
C ASN A 266 5.70 7.30 2.40
N ASP A 267 5.69 7.29 1.06
CA ASP A 267 6.77 6.74 0.27
C ASP A 267 7.98 7.65 0.50
N LYS A 268 8.62 7.47 1.66
CA LYS A 268 10.03 7.81 1.81
C LYS A 268 10.68 6.98 0.73
N GLY A 269 10.81 7.54 -0.47
CA GLY A 269 11.08 6.79 -1.69
C GLY A 269 12.19 5.79 -1.44
N SER A 270 12.18 4.68 -2.17
CA SER A 270 13.20 3.63 -2.03
C SER A 270 14.59 4.26 -1.85
N VAL A 271 15.49 3.59 -1.14
CA VAL A 271 16.84 4.14 -0.92
C VAL A 271 17.48 4.61 -2.25
N GLY A 272 17.16 3.97 -3.38
CA GLY A 272 17.53 4.46 -4.71
C GLY A 272 16.86 5.77 -5.15
N VAL A 273 15.55 5.97 -4.92
CA VAL A 273 14.87 7.26 -5.20
C VAL A 273 15.43 8.37 -4.31
N ARG A 274 15.71 8.08 -3.05
CA ARG A 274 16.40 9.02 -2.16
C ARG A 274 17.80 9.36 -2.69
N LEU A 275 18.55 8.36 -3.14
CA LEU A 275 19.85 8.57 -3.80
C LEU A 275 19.72 9.48 -5.03
N LEU A 276 18.75 9.22 -5.91
CA LEU A 276 18.51 10.05 -7.10
C LEU A 276 18.14 11.49 -6.72
N THR A 277 17.33 11.66 -5.67
CA THR A 277 16.90 12.98 -5.18
C THR A 277 18.08 13.75 -4.59
N ASP A 278 18.87 13.12 -3.72
CA ASP A 278 20.07 13.73 -3.14
C ASP A 278 21.11 14.05 -4.23
N LEU A 279 21.23 13.20 -5.25
CA LEU A 279 22.07 13.47 -6.41
C LEU A 279 21.62 14.72 -7.18
N ARG A 280 20.31 14.89 -7.40
CA ARG A 280 19.72 16.01 -8.11
C ARG A 280 19.83 17.32 -7.33
N ASP A 281 19.44 17.29 -6.06
CA ASP A 281 19.16 18.49 -5.27
C ASP A 281 20.37 19.00 -4.49
N HIS A 282 21.33 18.12 -4.17
CA HIS A 282 22.45 18.45 -3.29
C HIS A 282 23.83 18.17 -3.91
N VAL A 283 23.98 17.11 -4.70
CA VAL A 283 25.31 16.67 -5.18
C VAL A 283 25.66 17.23 -6.56
N MET A 284 24.72 17.22 -7.50
CA MET A 284 24.94 17.60 -8.91
C MET A 284 24.21 18.89 -9.32
N THR A 285 23.73 19.67 -8.35
CA THR A 285 23.04 20.94 -8.58
C THR A 285 23.90 21.89 -9.41
N GLY A 286 23.50 22.14 -10.66
CA GLY A 286 24.25 22.98 -11.60
C GLY A 286 25.57 22.39 -12.11
N ILE A 287 25.78 21.07 -11.99
CA ILE A 287 27.02 20.39 -12.40
C ILE A 287 26.71 19.32 -13.44
N ASP A 288 27.24 19.49 -14.66
CA ASP A 288 26.97 18.57 -15.78
C ASP A 288 27.58 17.18 -15.61
N ARG A 289 28.72 17.08 -14.90
CA ARG A 289 29.45 15.83 -14.68
C ARG A 289 30.30 15.89 -13.43
N LEU A 290 30.30 14.81 -12.65
CA LEU A 290 31.05 14.75 -11.39
C LEU A 290 31.77 13.41 -11.22
N PRO A 291 33.07 13.40 -10.85
CA PRO A 291 33.79 12.16 -10.54
C PRO A 291 33.15 11.39 -9.40
N THR A 292 33.20 10.06 -9.45
CA THR A 292 32.59 9.18 -8.43
C THR A 292 33.10 9.49 -7.02
N VAL A 293 34.39 9.81 -6.89
CA VAL A 293 34.99 10.17 -5.60
C VAL A 293 34.32 11.41 -5.00
N ALA A 294 34.14 12.47 -5.80
CA ALA A 294 33.49 13.69 -5.35
C ALA A 294 31.99 13.50 -5.06
N ILE A 295 31.31 12.60 -5.79
CA ILE A 295 29.93 12.21 -5.49
C ILE A 295 29.85 11.56 -4.10
N LEU A 296 30.71 10.57 -3.84
CA LEU A 296 30.74 9.86 -2.57
C LEU A 296 31.10 10.78 -1.40
N ASP A 297 32.07 11.68 -1.58
CA ASP A 297 32.45 12.66 -0.55
C ASP A 297 31.26 13.54 -0.17
N ARG A 298 30.52 14.06 -1.16
CA ARG A 298 29.34 14.89 -0.92
C ARG A 298 28.22 14.12 -0.26
N LEU A 299 27.88 12.92 -0.76
CA LEU A 299 26.82 12.09 -0.19
C LEU A 299 27.14 11.69 1.27
N ASN A 300 28.36 11.21 1.53
CA ASN A 300 28.77 10.80 2.88
C ASN A 300 28.92 11.96 3.87
N SER A 301 28.95 13.21 3.40
CA SER A 301 28.99 14.41 4.26
C SER A 301 27.60 14.97 4.59
N MET A 302 26.52 14.34 4.13
CA MET A 302 25.15 14.78 4.41
C MET A 302 24.68 14.22 5.76
N ASP A 303 24.60 15.07 6.78
CA ASP A 303 24.21 14.68 8.15
C ASP A 303 22.78 14.12 8.23
N ASP A 304 21.86 14.66 7.43
CA ASP A 304 20.45 14.23 7.42
C ASP A 304 20.19 13.01 6.52
N ALA A 305 21.23 12.43 5.89
CA ALA A 305 21.13 11.34 4.93
C ALA A 305 21.86 10.06 5.38
N PRO A 306 21.42 8.87 4.93
CA PRO A 306 21.92 7.60 5.46
C PRO A 306 23.29 7.23 4.88
N TRP A 307 23.84 8.02 3.96
CA TRP A 307 25.00 7.64 3.15
C TRP A 307 26.25 7.40 3.99
N ALA A 308 26.46 8.20 5.03
CA ALA A 308 27.58 8.04 5.96
C ALA A 308 27.54 6.71 6.73
N ASP A 309 26.35 6.14 6.94
CA ASP A 309 26.15 4.87 7.65
C ASP A 309 25.04 4.02 7.03
N MET A 310 25.41 3.25 6.01
CA MET A 310 24.57 2.28 5.32
C MET A 310 24.72 0.87 5.92
N GLY A 311 24.39 0.73 7.21
CA GLY A 311 24.43 -0.54 7.95
C GLY A 311 25.82 -0.88 8.51
N GLY A 312 26.42 0.08 9.20
CA GLY A 312 27.76 0.05 9.80
C GLY A 312 28.89 0.42 8.84
N LYS A 313 28.58 0.84 7.60
CA LYS A 313 29.58 1.20 6.58
C LYS A 313 29.09 2.34 5.69
N PRO A 314 29.96 3.31 5.34
CA PRO A 314 29.60 4.38 4.43
C PRO A 314 29.30 3.86 3.02
N LEU A 315 28.60 4.67 2.23
CA LEU A 315 28.37 4.40 0.81
C LEU A 315 29.71 4.36 0.07
N ASP A 316 29.94 3.29 -0.68
CA ASP A 316 31.15 3.08 -1.49
C ASP A 316 30.83 3.06 -2.99
N ASN A 317 31.87 3.09 -3.83
CA ASN A 317 31.74 3.10 -5.29
C ASN A 317 30.94 1.88 -5.81
N ARG A 318 31.17 0.70 -5.23
CA ARG A 318 30.51 -0.54 -5.67
C ARG A 318 29.01 -0.49 -5.39
N ARG A 319 28.62 -0.03 -4.20
CA ARG A 319 27.21 0.14 -3.80
C ARG A 319 26.54 1.23 -4.62
N LEU A 320 27.19 2.38 -4.80
CA LEU A 320 26.68 3.48 -5.63
C LEU A 320 26.43 3.01 -7.07
N SER A 321 27.41 2.34 -7.69
CA SER A 321 27.26 1.83 -9.06
C SER A 321 26.17 0.78 -9.17
N LYS A 322 26.01 -0.10 -8.17
CA LYS A 322 24.94 -1.10 -8.16
C LYS A 322 23.57 -0.43 -8.07
N MET A 323 23.41 0.53 -7.17
CA MET A 323 22.14 1.25 -6.98
C MET A 323 21.76 2.07 -8.20
N LEU A 324 22.71 2.76 -8.84
CA LEU A 324 22.42 3.54 -10.04
C LEU A 324 22.10 2.67 -11.26
N ALA A 325 22.74 1.49 -11.38
CA ALA A 325 22.47 0.56 -12.48
C ALA A 325 21.07 -0.08 -12.44
N GLU A 326 20.30 0.08 -11.35
CA GLU A 326 18.88 -0.32 -11.29
C GLU A 326 17.96 0.64 -12.06
N TYR A 327 18.47 1.81 -12.45
CA TYR A 327 17.75 2.83 -13.22
C TYR A 327 18.26 2.89 -14.66
N MET A 328 17.40 3.39 -15.56
CA MET A 328 17.67 3.48 -16.99
C MET A 328 17.87 4.94 -17.43
N THR A 329 18.72 5.13 -18.44
CA THR A 329 18.83 6.37 -19.20
C THR A 329 17.66 6.50 -20.18
N ALA A 330 17.54 7.67 -20.83
CA ALA A 330 16.54 7.90 -21.88
C ALA A 330 16.66 6.93 -23.07
N ASP A 331 17.87 6.40 -23.33
CA ASP A 331 18.14 5.41 -24.37
C ASP A 331 17.91 3.95 -23.90
N ASN A 332 17.30 3.78 -22.71
CA ASN A 332 17.00 2.49 -22.08
C ASN A 332 18.25 1.63 -21.79
N GLU A 333 19.37 2.29 -21.46
CA GLU A 333 20.59 1.64 -20.97
C GLU A 333 20.73 1.84 -19.44
N PRO A 334 21.28 0.87 -18.69
CA PRO A 334 21.53 1.06 -17.26
C PRO A 334 22.46 2.25 -16.99
N ILE A 335 22.12 3.07 -16.00
CA ILE A 335 22.97 4.21 -15.63
C ILE A 335 24.32 3.69 -15.11
N ALA A 336 25.40 4.02 -15.81
CA ALA A 336 26.74 3.53 -15.53
C ALA A 336 27.76 4.66 -15.48
N SER A 337 28.86 4.43 -14.74
CA SER A 337 29.94 5.41 -14.68
C SER A 337 30.71 5.50 -16.00
N ARG A 338 30.96 6.73 -16.46
CA ARG A 338 31.68 7.05 -17.69
C ARG A 338 33.02 7.71 -17.38
N ASN A 339 33.90 7.70 -18.37
CA ASN A 339 35.18 8.40 -18.28
C ASN A 339 34.94 9.92 -18.35
N ILE A 340 35.47 10.65 -17.37
CA ILE A 340 35.50 12.10 -17.30
C ILE A 340 36.96 12.53 -17.49
N LYS A 341 37.23 13.23 -18.59
CA LYS A 341 38.53 13.86 -18.83
C LYS A 341 38.63 15.12 -17.99
N THR A 342 39.54 15.12 -17.01
CA THR A 342 40.03 16.32 -16.31
C THR A 342 41.45 16.58 -16.83
N GLY A 343 41.90 17.84 -16.87
CA GLY A 343 43.10 18.24 -17.64
C GLY A 343 44.37 17.38 -17.42
N ALA A 344 44.53 16.76 -16.26
CA ALA A 344 45.67 15.91 -15.92
C ALA A 344 45.36 14.40 -15.79
N SER A 345 44.10 13.96 -15.84
CA SER A 345 43.74 12.55 -15.64
C SER A 345 42.37 12.17 -16.19
N VAL A 346 42.14 10.87 -16.34
CA VAL A 346 40.81 10.32 -16.66
C VAL A 346 40.25 9.67 -15.40
N LEU A 347 39.15 10.23 -14.88
CA LEU A 347 38.45 9.69 -13.72
C LEU A 347 37.13 9.04 -14.16
N LYS A 348 36.63 8.08 -13.37
CA LYS A 348 35.26 7.58 -13.52
C LYS A 348 34.29 8.49 -12.79
N GLY A 349 33.11 8.71 -13.36
CA GLY A 349 32.05 9.51 -12.75
C GLY A 349 30.74 9.44 -13.53
N TYR A 350 29.79 10.29 -13.17
CA TYR A 350 28.45 10.30 -13.73
C TYR A 350 28.15 11.66 -14.37
N TYR A 351 27.33 11.63 -15.42
CA TYR A 351 26.85 12.81 -16.12
C TYR A 351 25.40 13.08 -15.71
N ALA A 352 25.07 14.34 -15.47
CA ALA A 352 23.71 14.76 -15.13
C ALA A 352 22.71 14.40 -16.24
N ALA A 353 23.15 14.44 -17.50
CA ALA A 353 22.34 14.03 -18.65
C ALA A 353 21.90 12.56 -18.58
N ASP A 354 22.78 11.66 -18.13
CA ASP A 354 22.47 10.22 -18.01
C ASP A 354 21.49 9.96 -16.83
N LEU A 355 21.49 10.84 -15.82
CA LEU A 355 20.60 10.78 -14.66
C LEU A 355 19.26 11.52 -14.87
N HIS A 356 19.17 12.36 -15.90
CA HIS A 356 18.06 13.30 -16.06
C HIS A 356 16.70 12.62 -16.22
N ASP A 357 16.63 11.57 -17.05
CA ASP A 357 15.39 10.82 -17.25
C ASP A 357 14.93 10.15 -15.94
N ALA A 358 15.85 9.54 -15.19
CA ALA A 358 15.56 9.00 -13.88
C ALA A 358 15.10 10.08 -12.88
N TRP A 359 15.70 11.28 -12.90
CA TRP A 359 15.25 12.40 -12.08
C TRP A 359 13.82 12.84 -12.40
N GLN A 360 13.45 12.90 -13.68
CA GLN A 360 12.09 13.28 -14.11
C GLN A 360 11.05 12.23 -13.72
N ARG A 361 11.41 10.94 -13.74
CA ARG A 361 10.47 9.85 -13.47
C ARG A 361 10.27 9.55 -11.99
N TYR A 362 11.35 9.61 -11.21
CA TYR A 362 11.35 9.05 -9.86
C TYR A 362 11.47 10.10 -8.76
N CYS A 363 12.13 11.24 -9.02
CA CYS A 363 12.31 12.24 -7.98
C CYS A 363 11.04 13.09 -7.82
N PRO A 364 10.59 13.37 -6.59
CA PRO A 364 9.48 14.30 -6.36
C PRO A 364 9.83 15.69 -6.91
N PRO A 365 8.84 16.53 -7.24
CA PRO A 365 9.11 17.91 -7.66
C PRO A 365 9.99 18.60 -6.60
N PRO A 366 11.01 19.37 -7.01
CA PRO A 366 11.85 20.09 -6.07
C PRO A 366 10.96 20.98 -5.20
N PRO A 367 11.22 21.10 -3.90
CA PRO A 367 10.40 21.93 -3.02
C PRO A 367 10.34 23.35 -3.59
N GLU A 368 9.14 23.86 -3.84
CA GLU A 368 8.95 25.28 -4.12
C GLU A 368 9.56 26.04 -2.95
N SER A 369 10.52 26.94 -3.22
CA SER A 369 11.14 27.77 -2.18
C SER A 369 10.04 28.48 -1.38
N PRO A 370 9.83 28.13 -0.10
CA PRO A 370 8.93 28.88 0.74
C PRO A 370 9.77 29.99 1.37
N LEU A 371 9.55 31.22 0.91
CA LEU A 371 9.36 32.45 1.70
C LEU A 371 9.68 33.66 0.81
N PRO A 372 8.70 34.51 0.47
CA PRO A 372 9.03 35.86 0.03
C PRO A 372 9.81 36.57 1.14
N PRO A 373 10.77 37.45 0.79
CA PRO A 373 11.58 38.16 1.76
C PRO A 373 10.67 38.95 2.72
N LEU A 374 10.97 38.88 4.01
CA LEU A 374 10.34 39.72 5.03
C LEU A 374 10.43 41.18 4.57
N PRO A 375 9.33 41.96 4.60
CA PRO A 375 9.38 43.38 4.31
C PRO A 375 10.43 44.03 5.21
N GLY A 376 11.40 44.72 4.60
CA GLY A 376 12.43 45.44 5.32
C GLY A 376 11.79 46.39 6.33
N ALA A 377 12.32 46.41 7.55
CA ALA A 377 11.98 47.43 8.52
C ALA A 377 12.42 48.79 7.97
N GLU A 378 11.49 49.51 7.35
CA GLU A 378 11.68 50.93 7.07
C GLU A 378 11.80 51.66 8.40
N ASN A 379 12.88 52.43 8.50
CA ASN A 379 13.21 53.28 9.63
C ASN A 379 12.03 54.18 10.00
N LEU A 380 11.47 53.96 11.19
CA LEU A 380 10.77 55.01 11.91
C LEU A 380 11.85 55.92 12.53
N VAL A 381 12.04 57.09 11.91
CA VAL A 381 12.56 58.30 12.57
C VAL A 381 11.41 59.29 12.67
#